data_AF-A0A9Q3C2V3-F1
#
_entry.id   AF-A0A9Q3C2V3-F1
#
_cell.length_a   1.000
_cell.length_b   1.000
_cell.length_c   1.000
_cell.angle_alpha   90.00
_cell.angle_beta   90.00
_cell.angle_gamma   90.00
#
_symmetry.space_group_name_H-M   'P 1'
#
loop_
_entity.id
_entity.type
_entity.pdbx_description
1 polymer ?
#
loop_
_entity_poly.entity_id
_entity_poly.type
_entity_poly.pdbx_seq_one_letter_code
_entity_poly.pdbx_strand_id
1 'polypeptide(L)'
;MGRMEVKLTEEFSRKHPVFPLSLVKAYFQTEEDKFPSRKKNPTPPEIMEVEDSPGPLKKIIKARKIRLNGKDQRQYLVRFKNQTADKDKWFARDAIPDGNLHLLIFKASRRTEQSHQ
;
A
#
# COMPACT_ATOMS: atom_id res chain seq x y z
N MET A 1 -39.90 -7.35 -10.55
CA MET A 1 -39.82 -8.07 -9.27
C MET A 1 -39.70 -9.56 -9.56
N GLY A 2 -38.64 -10.22 -9.10
CA GLY A 2 -38.46 -11.67 -9.27
C GLY A 2 -39.08 -12.44 -8.10
N ARG A 3 -39.67 -13.61 -8.37
CA ARG A 3 -40.20 -14.52 -7.34
C ARG A 3 -39.08 -15.47 -6.89
N MET A 4 -38.86 -15.59 -5.58
CA MET A 4 -37.97 -16.61 -5.01
C MET A 4 -38.78 -17.82 -4.55
N GLU A 5 -38.27 -19.02 -4.87
CA GLU A 5 -38.84 -20.29 -4.43
C GLU A 5 -37.83 -21.04 -3.55
N VAL A 6 -38.28 -21.53 -2.40
CA VAL A 6 -37.45 -22.27 -1.44
C VAL A 6 -37.90 -23.74 -1.42
N LYS A 7 -36.99 -24.66 -1.73
CA LYS A 7 -37.25 -26.11 -1.66
C LYS A 7 -36.80 -26.64 -0.30
N LEU A 8 -37.75 -27.16 0.48
CA LEU A 8 -37.47 -27.77 1.80
C LEU A 8 -37.14 -29.27 1.64
N THR A 9 -36.20 -29.78 2.43
CA THR A 9 -35.91 -31.21 2.52
C THR A 9 -36.95 -31.94 3.38
N GLU A 10 -37.08 -33.26 3.24
CA GLU A 10 -38.16 -34.08 3.79
C GLU A 10 -38.36 -33.88 5.31
N GLU A 11 -37.27 -33.75 6.06
CA GLU A 11 -37.26 -33.52 7.51
C GLU A 11 -37.84 -32.16 7.94
N PHE A 12 -37.75 -31.15 7.07
CA PHE A 12 -38.23 -29.79 7.31
C PHE A 12 -39.62 -29.52 6.70
N SER A 13 -40.14 -30.45 5.89
CA SER A 13 -41.48 -30.35 5.28
C SER A 13 -42.63 -30.38 6.30
N ARG A 14 -42.41 -31.01 7.47
CA ARG A 14 -43.41 -31.19 8.54
C ARG A 14 -43.42 -30.08 9.57
N LYS A 15 -42.43 -29.17 9.55
CA LYS A 15 -42.35 -28.03 10.46
C LYS A 15 -42.79 -26.77 9.71
N HIS A 16 -43.59 -25.91 10.34
CA HIS A 16 -43.88 -24.60 9.76
C HIS A 16 -42.56 -23.84 9.59
N PRO A 17 -42.28 -23.28 8.40
CA PRO A 17 -41.06 -22.52 8.21
C PRO A 17 -41.10 -21.27 9.10
N VAL A 18 -40.19 -21.20 10.06
CA VAL A 18 -40.02 -20.03 10.93
C VAL A 18 -38.82 -19.24 10.42
N PHE A 19 -39.11 -18.10 9.81
CA PHE A 19 -38.07 -17.15 9.43
C PHE A 19 -37.87 -16.19 10.59
N PRO A 20 -36.66 -16.11 11.18
CA PRO A 20 -36.41 -15.10 12.19
C PRO A 20 -36.57 -13.73 11.54
N LEU A 21 -37.46 -12.91 12.10
CA LEU A 21 -37.81 -11.58 11.57
C LEU A 21 -36.58 -10.64 11.47
N SER A 22 -35.48 -10.97 12.17
CA SER A 22 -34.19 -10.29 12.06
C SER A 22 -33.50 -10.43 10.69
N LEU A 23 -33.87 -11.41 9.86
CA LEU A 23 -33.35 -11.58 8.50
C LEU A 23 -34.09 -10.72 7.46
N VAL A 24 -35.22 -10.12 7.82
CA VAL A 24 -35.95 -9.20 6.94
C VAL A 24 -35.25 -7.85 7.00
N LYS A 25 -34.18 -7.71 6.20
CA LYS A 25 -33.56 -6.41 5.97
C LYS A 25 -34.59 -5.50 5.32
N ALA A 26 -34.96 -4.42 6.00
CA ALA A 26 -35.84 -3.42 5.42
C ALA A 26 -35.22 -2.89 4.13
N TYR A 27 -35.98 -3.00 3.03
CA TYR A 27 -35.59 -2.40 1.76
C TYR A 27 -35.79 -0.89 1.88
N PHE A 28 -34.69 -0.19 2.14
CA PHE A 28 -34.68 1.26 2.03
C PHE A 28 -34.51 1.64 0.56
N GLN A 29 -35.29 2.63 0.11
CA GLN A 29 -35.07 3.26 -1.18
C GLN A 29 -33.64 3.80 -1.24
N THR A 30 -32.99 3.64 -2.40
CA THR A 30 -31.69 4.26 -2.60
C THR A 30 -31.84 5.79 -2.56
N GLU A 31 -30.80 6.53 -2.20
CA GLU A 31 -30.82 8.01 -2.21
C GLU A 31 -31.21 8.57 -3.59
N GLU A 32 -30.92 7.81 -4.66
CA GLU A 32 -31.32 8.13 -6.04
C GLU A 32 -32.83 8.04 -6.24
N ASP A 33 -33.49 7.04 -5.67
CA ASP A 33 -34.95 6.88 -5.73
C ASP A 33 -35.66 7.92 -4.85
N LYS A 34 -35.07 8.25 -3.69
CA LYS A 34 -35.67 9.17 -2.72
C LYS A 34 -35.57 10.64 -3.14
N PHE A 35 -34.54 10.98 -3.93
CA PHE A 35 -34.29 12.34 -4.42
C PHE A 35 -33.91 12.34 -5.91
N PRO A 36 -34.84 12.03 -6.83
CA PRO A 36 -34.55 11.85 -8.25
C PRO A 36 -34.06 13.13 -8.94
N SER A 37 -34.37 14.30 -8.39
CA SER A 37 -33.93 15.61 -8.88
C SER A 37 -32.58 16.06 -8.32
N ARG A 38 -31.93 15.27 -7.45
CA ARG A 38 -30.61 15.60 -6.90
C ARG A 38 -29.54 15.31 -7.96
N LYS A 39 -28.85 16.36 -8.42
CA LYS A 39 -27.66 16.21 -9.28
C LYS A 39 -26.60 15.42 -8.50
N LYS A 40 -26.10 14.31 -9.05
CA LYS A 40 -25.01 13.54 -8.45
C LYS A 40 -23.81 14.48 -8.32
N ASN A 41 -23.22 14.56 -7.12
CA ASN A 41 -21.98 15.30 -6.94
C ASN A 41 -20.91 14.68 -7.84
N PRO A 42 -20.07 15.49 -8.50
CA PRO A 42 -18.98 14.95 -9.30
C PRO A 42 -18.12 14.04 -8.43
N THR A 43 -17.79 12.86 -8.95
CA THR A 43 -16.86 11.93 -8.30
C THR A 43 -15.58 12.70 -7.99
N PRO A 44 -15.06 12.65 -6.75
CA PRO A 44 -13.78 13.25 -6.45
C PRO A 44 -12.72 12.75 -7.44
N PRO A 45 -11.83 13.62 -7.92
CA PRO A 45 -10.76 13.18 -8.80
C PRO A 45 -9.96 12.07 -8.10
N GLU A 46 -9.61 11.04 -8.87
CA GLU A 46 -8.75 9.97 -8.40
C GLU A 46 -7.41 10.58 -7.97
N ILE A 47 -7.03 10.34 -6.72
CA ILE A 47 -5.78 10.87 -6.17
C ILE A 47 -4.64 10.16 -6.90
N MET A 48 -4.04 10.83 -7.87
CA MET A 48 -2.80 10.34 -8.47
C MET A 48 -1.74 10.28 -7.37
N GLU A 49 -1.18 9.10 -7.13
CA GLU A 49 0.04 8.97 -6.34
C GLU A 49 1.10 9.81 -7.05
N VAL A 50 1.38 11.00 -6.51
CA VAL A 50 2.50 11.83 -6.97
C VAL A 50 3.71 10.91 -6.87
N GLU A 51 4.36 10.61 -7.99
CA GLU A 51 5.65 9.93 -7.96
C GLU A 51 6.52 10.76 -7.01
N ASP A 52 6.75 10.22 -5.81
CA ASP A 52 7.57 10.83 -4.77
C ASP A 52 8.98 10.90 -5.36
N SER A 53 9.25 11.96 -6.12
CA SER A 53 10.57 12.25 -6.61
C SER A 53 11.44 12.30 -5.36
N PRO A 54 12.42 11.39 -5.22
CA PRO A 54 13.16 11.28 -3.98
C PRO A 54 13.83 12.63 -3.75
N GLY A 55 13.43 13.32 -2.68
CA GLY A 55 14.00 14.61 -2.31
C GLY A 55 15.53 14.51 -2.12
N PRO A 56 16.22 15.62 -1.85
CA PRO A 56 17.68 15.61 -1.77
C PRO A 56 18.19 14.59 -0.74
N LEU A 57 19.20 13.82 -1.13
CA LEU A 57 19.82 12.79 -0.30
C LEU A 57 20.42 13.41 0.97
N LYS A 58 20.15 12.81 2.13
CA LYS A 58 20.81 13.16 3.40
C LYS A 58 22.07 12.34 3.61
N LYS A 59 21.95 11.00 3.66
CA LYS A 59 23.09 10.09 3.88
C LYS A 59 22.80 8.64 3.50
N ILE A 60 23.86 7.87 3.31
CA ILE A 60 23.81 6.40 3.20
C ILE A 60 24.06 5.78 4.58
N ILE A 61 23.23 4.81 4.97
CA ILE A 61 23.27 4.20 6.31
C ILE A 61 23.93 2.81 6.26
N LYS A 62 23.54 1.99 5.29
CA LYS A 62 23.96 0.59 5.19
C LYS A 62 24.27 0.23 3.74
N ALA A 63 25.05 -0.83 3.58
CA ALA A 63 25.29 -1.46 2.30
C ALA A 63 24.99 -2.96 2.43
N ARG A 64 24.44 -3.56 1.38
CA ARG A 64 24.24 -5.02 1.26
C ARG A 64 24.65 -5.51 -0.12
N LYS A 65 25.05 -6.77 -0.22
CA LYS A 65 25.21 -7.47 -1.50
C LYS A 65 23.98 -8.32 -1.75
N ILE A 66 23.44 -8.27 -2.95
CA ILE A 66 22.34 -9.10 -3.40
C ILE A 66 22.69 -9.71 -4.75
N ARG A 67 22.09 -10.86 -5.07
CA ARG A 67 22.21 -11.47 -6.38
C ARG A 67 20.88 -11.29 -7.11
N LEU A 68 20.85 -10.47 -8.15
CA LEU A 68 19.67 -10.22 -8.96
C LEU A 68 19.97 -10.66 -10.40
N ASN A 69 19.10 -11.49 -10.98
CA ASN A 69 19.28 -12.04 -12.34
C ASN A 69 20.66 -12.70 -12.55
N GLY A 70 21.12 -13.44 -11.55
CA GLY A 70 22.41 -14.15 -11.58
C GLY A 70 23.64 -13.27 -11.39
N LYS A 71 23.50 -11.94 -11.35
CA LYS A 71 24.58 -10.97 -11.16
C LYS A 71 24.63 -10.47 -9.72
N ASP A 72 25.83 -10.38 -9.17
CA ASP A 72 26.04 -9.78 -7.85
C ASP A 72 26.01 -8.26 -7.95
N GLN A 73 25.09 -7.64 -7.22
CA GLN A 73 24.91 -6.19 -7.16
C GLN A 73 25.00 -5.70 -5.71
N ARG A 74 25.63 -4.54 -5.52
CA ARG A 74 25.62 -3.84 -4.23
C ARG A 74 24.47 -2.86 -4.19
N GLN A 75 23.70 -2.92 -3.10
CA GLN A 75 22.68 -1.93 -2.78
C GLN A 75 23.06 -1.15 -1.53
N TYR A 76 22.58 0.08 -1.47
CA TYR A 76 22.81 1.03 -0.38
C TYR A 76 21.48 1.48 0.18
N LEU A 77 21.37 1.55 1.51
CA LEU A 77 20.20 2.07 2.21
C LEU A 77 20.35 3.57 2.34
N VAL A 78 19.42 4.29 1.73
CA VAL A 78 19.49 5.73 1.49
C VAL A 78 18.44 6.42 2.36
N ARG A 79 18.85 7.46 3.09
CA ARG A 79 17.95 8.34 3.86
C ARG A 79 17.86 9.70 3.22
N PHE A 80 16.64 10.15 2.92
CA PHE A 80 16.39 11.45 2.32
C PHE A 80 16.31 12.57 3.36
N LYS A 81 16.56 13.81 2.93
CA LYS A 81 16.35 14.98 3.78
C LYS A 81 14.86 15.13 4.09
N ASN A 82 14.55 15.54 5.32
CA ASN A 82 13.18 15.79 5.79
C ASN A 82 12.22 14.59 5.70
N GLN A 83 12.75 13.37 5.54
CA GLN A 83 11.97 12.14 5.59
C GLN A 83 12.32 11.33 6.85
N THR A 84 11.32 10.64 7.39
CA THR A 84 11.47 9.71 8.53
C THR A 84 12.14 8.42 8.09
N ALA A 85 12.63 7.65 9.07
CA ALA A 85 13.31 6.37 8.83
C ALA A 85 12.43 5.35 8.08
N ASP A 86 11.10 5.48 8.17
CA ASP A 86 10.14 4.59 7.51
C ASP A 86 10.17 4.72 5.97
N LYS A 87 10.67 5.86 5.47
CA LYS A 87 10.82 6.12 4.04
C LYS A 87 12.21 5.76 3.50
N ASP A 88 13.10 5.19 4.32
CA ASP A 88 14.42 4.76 3.87
C ASP A 88 14.29 3.61 2.84
N LYS A 89 14.95 3.75 1.69
CA LYS A 89 14.84 2.78 0.58
C LYS A 89 16.20 2.28 0.14
N TRP A 90 16.23 1.05 -0.39
CA TRP A 90 17.44 0.44 -0.95
C TRP A 90 17.59 0.83 -2.43
N PHE A 91 18.74 1.40 -2.77
CA PHE A 91 19.05 1.78 -4.15
C PHE A 91 20.30 1.06 -4.64
N ALA A 92 20.31 0.77 -5.94
CA ALA A 92 21.53 0.41 -6.67
C ALA A 92 22.50 1.58 -6.70
N ARG A 93 23.79 1.31 -6.87
CA ARG A 93 24.83 2.37 -6.94
C ARG A 93 24.50 3.47 -7.95
N ASP A 94 24.01 3.09 -9.12
CA ASP A 94 23.78 4.00 -10.26
C ASP A 94 22.46 4.78 -10.14
N ALA A 95 21.56 4.33 -9.26
CA ALA A 95 20.24 4.93 -9.06
C ALA A 95 20.22 5.98 -7.93
N ILE A 96 21.38 6.33 -7.35
CA ILE A 96 21.48 7.27 -6.24
C ILE A 96 21.83 8.66 -6.79
N PRO A 97 20.95 9.67 -6.65
CA PRO A 97 21.27 11.06 -7.01
C PRO A 97 22.47 11.55 -6.19
N ASP A 98 23.44 12.18 -6.85
CA ASP A 98 24.71 12.63 -6.24
C ASP A 98 25.45 11.54 -5.42
N GLY A 99 25.25 10.27 -5.80
CA GLY A 99 25.68 9.12 -5.01
C GLY A 99 27.18 9.07 -4.76
N ASN A 100 28.02 9.61 -5.64
CA ASN A 100 29.48 9.53 -5.52
C ASN A 100 30.00 10.21 -4.24
N LEU A 101 29.55 11.43 -3.94
CA LEU A 101 29.98 12.14 -2.73
C LEU A 101 29.54 11.39 -1.46
N HIS A 102 28.27 10.99 -1.41
CA HIS A 102 27.72 10.28 -0.27
C HIS A 102 28.35 8.89 -0.07
N LEU A 103 28.71 8.20 -1.15
CA LEU A 103 29.43 6.93 -1.10
C LEU A 103 30.86 7.10 -0.56
N LEU A 104 31.56 8.19 -0.92
CA LEU A 104 32.89 8.49 -0.39
C LEU A 104 32.82 8.74 1.12
N ILE A 105 31.89 9.59 1.56
CA ILE A 105 31.67 9.88 2.99
C ILE A 105 31.34 8.59 3.75
N PHE A 106 30.44 7.77 3.23
CA PHE A 106 30.06 6.49 3.84
C PHE A 106 31.25 5.50 3.93
N LYS A 107 32.10 5.43 2.89
CA LYS A 107 33.31 4.60 2.94
C LYS A 107 34.31 5.12 3.97
N ALA A 108 34.47 6.43 4.09
CA ALA A 108 35.36 7.03 5.07
C ALA A 108 34.89 6.73 6.51
N SER A 109 33.60 6.91 6.79
CA SER A 109 33.04 6.62 8.12
C SER A 109 33.14 5.14 8.51
N ARG A 110 32.99 4.23 7.53
CA ARG A 110 33.15 2.79 7.79
C ARG A 110 34.57 2.39 8.15
N ARG A 111 35.59 3.07 7.61
CA ARG A 111 36.99 2.80 7.95
C ARG A 111 37.30 3.21 9.39
N THR A 112 36.78 4.36 9.82
CA THR A 112 36.99 4.86 11.19
C THR A 112 36.28 4.01 12.24
N GLU A 113 35.08 3.50 11.93
CA GLU A 113 34.34 2.59 12.82
C GLU A 113 35.08 1.26 13.04
N GLN A 114 35.83 0.78 12.04
CA GLN A 114 36.60 -0.46 12.13
C GLN A 114 37.94 -0.32 12.86
N SER A 115 38.50 0.88 12.95
CA SER A 115 39.77 1.13 13.65
C SER A 115 39.63 1.35 15.16
N HIS A 116 38.41 1.36 15.70
CA HIS A 116 38.13 1.54 17.12
C HIS A 116 37.49 0.31 17.78
N GLN A 117 37.54 -0.83 17.09
CA GLN A 117 37.24 -2.16 17.64
C GLN A 117 38.53 -3.00 17.64
#